data_AF-A0A7Y7LKE0-F1
#
_entry.id   AF-A0A7Y7LKE0-F1
#
_cell.length_a   1.000
_cell.length_b   1.000
_cell.length_c   1.000
_cell.angle_alpha   90.00
_cell.angle_beta   90.00
_cell.angle_gamma   90.00
#
_symmetry.space_group_name_H-M   'P 1'
#
loop_
_entity.id
_entity.type
_entity.pdbx_description
1 polymer ?
#
loop_
_entity_poly.entity_id
_entity_poly.type
_entity_poly.pdbx_seq_one_letter_code
_entity_poly.pdbx_strand_id
1 'polypeptide(L)' 'MAGSTSIRISQELYEQARQDAAIEHRSIAGQIEFWARVGRAALDNPDLPVTFIAESLASMSEPREDAQPFCAAQ' A
#
# COMPACT_ATOMS: atom_id res chain seq x y z
N MET A 1 9.04 11.73 14.97
CA MET A 1 9.63 10.54 15.64
C MET A 1 8.83 9.34 15.18
N ALA A 2 9.45 8.41 14.44
CA ALA A 2 8.81 7.14 14.13
C ALA A 2 8.97 6.21 15.34
N GLY A 3 7.94 6.12 16.18
CA GLY A 3 7.89 5.15 17.27
C GLY A 3 7.33 3.82 16.75
N SER A 4 7.89 2.70 17.15
CA SER A 4 7.31 1.38 16.90
C SER A 4 6.34 1.03 18.03
N THR A 5 5.13 0.61 17.67
CA THR A 5 4.11 0.11 18.62
C THR A 5 3.85 -1.36 18.31
N SER A 6 3.97 -2.23 19.32
CA SER A 6 3.62 -3.64 19.16
C SER A 6 2.10 -3.80 19.19
N ILE A 7 1.55 -4.46 18.16
CA ILE A 7 0.13 -4.81 18.08
C ILE A 7 -0.02 -6.31 17.91
N ARG A 8 -1.12 -6.87 18.42
CA ARG A 8 -1.49 -8.27 18.19
C ARG A 8 -2.34 -8.34 16.93
N ILE A 9 -2.01 -9.30 16.06
CA ILE A 9 -2.77 -9.62 14.84
C ILE A 9 -3.03 -11.13 14.80
N SER A 10 -4.00 -11.56 14.00
CA SER A 10 -4.25 -12.99 13.79
C SER A 10 -3.09 -13.63 13.01
N GLN A 11 -2.82 -14.91 13.28
CA GLN A 11 -1.81 -15.67 12.53
C GLN A 11 -2.14 -15.72 11.03
N GLU A 12 -3.42 -15.82 10.71
CA GLU A 12 -3.90 -15.83 9.33
C GLU A 12 -3.54 -14.54 8.58
N LEU A 13 -3.80 -13.37 9.18
CA LEU A 13 -3.45 -12.09 8.58
C LEU A 13 -1.92 -11.95 8.42
N TYR A 14 -1.15 -12.44 9.39
CA TYR A 14 0.30 -12.44 9.32
C TYR A 14 0.83 -13.28 8.15
N GLU A 15 0.30 -14.49 7.95
CA GLU A 15 0.73 -15.36 6.85
C GLU A 15 0.33 -14.80 5.48
N GLN A 16 -0.87 -14.21 5.35
CA GLN A 16 -1.27 -13.52 4.12
C GLN A 16 -0.32 -12.36 3.82
N ALA A 17 -0.05 -11.51 4.82
CA ALA A 17 0.88 -10.39 4.66
C ALA A 17 2.29 -10.86 4.31
N ARG A 18 2.74 -11.99 4.85
CA ARG A 18 4.05 -12.58 4.55
C ARG A 18 4.15 -13.01 3.08
N GLN A 19 3.10 -13.64 2.55
CA GLN A 19 3.08 -14.09 1.15
C GLN A 19 3.09 -12.90 0.20
N ASP A 20 2.20 -11.94 0.42
CA ASP A 20 2.09 -10.75 -0.45
C ASP A 20 3.32 -9.85 -0.34
N ALA A 21 3.89 -9.67 0.86
CA ALA A 21 5.12 -8.90 1.04
C ALA A 21 6.30 -9.44 0.22
N ALA A 22 6.38 -10.77 0.06
CA ALA A 22 7.43 -11.40 -0.72
C ALA A 22 7.28 -11.13 -2.23
N ILE A 23 6.04 -11.03 -2.72
CA ILE A 23 5.73 -10.72 -4.12
C ILE A 23 5.94 -9.23 -4.40
N GLU A 24 5.48 -8.38 -3.48
CA GLU A 24 5.49 -6.91 -3.60
C GLU A 24 6.82 -6.27 -3.20
N HIS A 25 7.83 -7.07 -2.86
CA HIS A 25 9.14 -6.61 -2.37
C HIS A 25 9.05 -5.66 -1.16
N ARG A 26 8.08 -5.89 -0.27
CA ARG A 26 7.87 -5.12 0.96
C ARG A 26 8.28 -5.92 2.19
N SER A 27 8.43 -5.24 3.33
CA SER A 27 8.47 -5.94 4.63
C SER A 27 7.05 -6.38 5.01
N ILE A 28 6.93 -7.41 5.86
CA ILE A 28 5.61 -7.89 6.33
C ILE A 28 4.83 -6.75 7.02
N ALA A 29 5.51 -5.97 7.87
CA ALA A 29 4.91 -4.80 8.50
C ALA A 29 4.49 -3.76 7.44
N GLY A 30 5.34 -3.50 6.45
CA GLY A 30 5.04 -2.58 5.36
C GLY A 30 3.83 -3.03 4.50
N GLN A 31 3.65 -4.33 4.30
CA GLN A 31 2.48 -4.88 3.61
C GLN A 31 1.19 -4.63 4.42
N ILE A 32 1.22 -4.86 5.73
CA ILE A 32 0.08 -4.60 6.61
C ILE A 32 -0.24 -3.10 6.65
N GLU A 33 0.79 -2.24 6.75
CA GLU A 33 0.62 -0.79 6.69
C GLU A 33 0.02 -0.34 5.34
N PHE A 34 0.44 -0.97 4.24
CA PHE A 34 -0.11 -0.69 2.92
C PHE A 34 -1.60 -1.04 2.86
N TRP A 35 -2.00 -2.25 3.27
CA TRP A 35 -3.42 -2.62 3.33
C TRP A 35 -4.24 -1.69 4.23
N ALA A 36 -3.70 -1.28 5.38
CA ALA A 36 -4.37 -0.32 6.26
C ALA A 36 -4.57 1.05 5.59
N ARG A 37 -3.57 1.53 4.83
CA ARG A 37 -3.67 2.78 4.06
C ARG A 37 -4.70 2.68 2.94
N VAL A 38 -4.69 1.57 2.18
CA VAL A 38 -5.66 1.30 1.11
C VAL A 38 -7.08 1.25 1.70
N GLY A 39 -7.29 0.49 2.77
CA GLY A 39 -8.58 0.37 3.43
C GLY A 39 -9.11 1.72 3.94
N ARG A 40 -8.26 2.53 4.57
CA ARG A 40 -8.65 3.89 5.00
C ARG A 40 -9.04 4.76 3.80
N ALA A 41 -8.21 4.80 2.76
CA ALA A 41 -8.49 5.60 1.58
C ALA A 41 -9.77 5.16 0.84
N ALA A 42 -10.05 3.86 0.81
CA ALA A 42 -11.28 3.33 0.22
C ALA A 42 -12.53 3.70 1.03
N LEU A 43 -12.43 3.73 2.37
CA LEU A 43 -13.52 4.21 3.23
C LEU A 43 -13.78 5.70 3.05
N ASP A 44 -12.72 6.50 2.89
CA ASP A 44 -12.82 7.95 2.68
C ASP A 44 -13.31 8.31 1.26
N ASN A 45 -13.09 7.42 0.28
CA ASN A 45 -13.41 7.62 -1.14
C ASN A 45 -14.19 6.41 -1.69
N PRO A 46 -15.45 6.19 -1.27
CA PRO A 46 -16.21 4.98 -1.59
C PRO A 46 -16.51 4.82 -3.08
N ASP A 47 -16.47 5.91 -3.84
CA ASP A 47 -16.72 5.92 -5.29
C ASP A 47 -15.48 5.52 -6.11
N LEU A 48 -14.29 5.47 -5.49
CA LEU A 48 -13.05 5.10 -6.17
C LEU A 48 -12.83 3.58 -6.11
N PRO A 49 -12.46 2.93 -7.23
CA PRO A 49 -12.07 1.54 -7.21
C PRO A 49 -10.87 1.30 -6.28
N VAL A 50 -10.93 0.25 -5.47
CA VAL A 50 -9.86 -0.11 -4.53
C VAL A 50 -8.53 -0.34 -5.27
N THR A 51 -8.58 -0.92 -6.48
CA THR A 51 -7.40 -1.11 -7.34
C THR A 51 -6.74 0.22 -7.68
N PHE A 52 -7.51 1.22 -8.09
CA PHE A 52 -6.99 2.56 -8.40
C PHE A 52 -6.32 3.20 -7.18
N ILE A 53 -6.92 3.05 -6.00
CA ILE A 53 -6.33 3.54 -4.73
C ILE A 53 -5.01 2.83 -4.44
N ALA A 54 -4.98 1.50 -4.55
CA ALA A 54 -3.79 0.70 -4.29
C ALA A 54 -2.63 1.05 -5.24
N GLU A 55 -2.90 1.15 -6.53
CA GLU A 55 -1.92 1.53 -7.56
C GLU A 55 -1.42 2.97 -7.33
N SER A 56 -2.32 3.90 -7.05
CA SER A 56 -1.94 5.30 -6.76
C SER A 56 -1.01 5.39 -5.55
N LEU A 57 -1.31 4.66 -4.46
CA LEU A 57 -0.46 4.62 -3.27
C LEU A 57 0.88 3.92 -3.52
N ALA A 58 0.90 2.90 -4.37
CA ALA A 58 2.12 2.23 -4.79
C ALA A 58 3.01 3.20 -5.59
N SER A 59 2.47 3.87 -6.61
CA SER A 59 3.20 4.86 -7.42
C SER A 59 3.72 6.04 -6.59
N MET A 60 2.95 6.52 -5.60
CA MET A 60 3.44 7.57 -4.69
C MET A 60 4.63 7.13 -3.81
N SER A 61 4.86 5.82 -3.69
CA SER A 61 5.99 5.26 -2.93
C SER A 61 7.24 5.06 -3.81
N GLU A 62 7.12 5.22 -5.12
CA GLU A 62 8.23 5.08 -6.06
C GLU A 62 9.16 6.32 -6.01
N PRO A 63 10.45 6.16 -6.34
CA PRO A 63 11.36 7.28 -6.48
C PRO A 63 10.84 8.29 -7.51
N ARG A 64 10.88 9.58 -7.15
CA ARG A 64 10.41 10.64 -8.05
C ARG A 64 11.27 10.77 -9.32
N GLU A 65 12.49 10.27 -9.29
CA GLU A 65 13.38 10.17 -10.45
C GLU A 65 12.85 9.23 -11.55
N ASP A 66 12.04 8.23 -11.18
CA ASP A 66 11.43 7.28 -12.11
C ASP A 66 10.11 7.82 -12.72
N ALA A 67 9.62 8.95 -12.19
CA ALA A 67 8.37 9.56 -12.64
C ALA A 67 8.51 10.08 -14.08
N GLN A 68 7.59 9.67 -14.94
CA GLN A 68 7.51 10.17 -16.31
C GLN A 68 6.70 11.48 -16.36
N PRO A 69 7.09 12.46 -17.20
CA PRO A 69 6.25 13.63 -17.43
C PRO A 69 4.90 13.19 -18.00
N PHE A 70 3.82 13.80 -17.51
CA PHE A 70 2.49 13.55 -18.06
C PHE A 70 2.44 14.06 -19.50
N CYS A 71 2.45 13.15 -20.45
CA CYS A 71 2.19 13.42 -21.85
C CYS A 71 0.69 13.17 -22.09
N ALA A 72 -0.11 14.24 -22.13
CA ALA A 72 -1.49 14.11 -22.57
C ALA A 72 -1.50 13.51 -23.98
N ALA A 73 -2.15 12.37 -24.16
CA ALA A 73 -2.42 11.86 -25.50
C ALA A 73 -3.19 12.94 -26.28
N GLN A 74 -2.68 13.32 -27.44
CA GLN A 74 -3.40 14.20 -28.37
C GLN A 74 -4.67 13.54 -28.88
#